data_AF-A0A8C5MTT6-F1
#
_entry.id   AF-A0A8C5MTT6-F1
#
_cell.length_a   1.000
_cell.length_b   1.000
_cell.length_c   1.000
_cell.angle_alpha   90.00
_cell.angle_beta   90.00
_cell.angle_gamma   90.00
#
_symmetry.space_group_name_H-M   'P 1'
#
loop_
_entity.id
_entity.type
_entity.pdbx_description
1 polymer ?
#
loop_
_entity_poly.entity_id
_entity_poly.type
_entity_poly.pdbx_seq_one_letter_code
_entity_poly.pdbx_strand_id
1 'polypeptide(L)'
;MEKPQPNRRLPGVLRRGCSQGDDSVSVVFPGLVTRESCSLFTCELIKHILHQRHQLPLPYEQLLVFAKRQQGSDEPVLRRPKVEDTVSRQCQQTLSNVEKLVSQLETLFSISSVPRVLLLMGGSPMNPRELYEINLEDVQLGNGEQSLRTRPCLRQIFRSLFFADPFSELRSTSLMALVVMVQAHRDCGTDWFLPKLHFKVPNRRRILTVRLSCSEQQSLPASAEDYIWFQAPVTLKGFQN
;
A
#
# COMPACT_ATOMS: atom_id res chain seq x y z
N MET A 1 27.16 -17.04 -54.70
CA MET A 1 26.56 -17.88 -53.64
C MET A 1 27.10 -17.38 -52.30
N GLU A 2 26.41 -16.43 -51.68
CA GLU A 2 26.66 -15.99 -50.31
C GLU A 2 25.30 -15.84 -49.64
N LYS A 3 25.13 -16.49 -48.48
CA LYS A 3 23.89 -16.51 -47.68
C LYS A 3 23.85 -15.25 -46.80
N PRO A 4 22.70 -14.56 -46.67
CA PRO A 4 22.57 -13.49 -45.71
C PRO A 4 22.27 -14.05 -44.29
N GLN A 5 22.96 -13.48 -43.30
CA GLN A 5 22.77 -13.75 -41.87
C GLN A 5 21.40 -13.23 -41.36
N PRO A 6 20.78 -13.86 -40.34
CA PRO A 6 19.48 -13.45 -39.85
C PRO A 6 19.55 -12.26 -38.87
N ASN A 7 18.61 -11.34 -39.08
CA ASN A 7 18.29 -10.16 -38.27
C ASN A 7 18.36 -10.39 -36.75
N ARG A 8 19.14 -9.56 -36.06
CA ARG A 8 19.05 -9.36 -34.60
C ARG A 8 17.69 -8.71 -34.30
N ARG A 9 16.78 -9.48 -33.68
CA ARG A 9 15.50 -8.96 -33.16
C ARG A 9 15.80 -8.03 -31.97
N LEU A 10 15.37 -6.78 -32.09
CA LEU A 10 15.19 -5.88 -30.96
C LEU A 10 14.19 -6.50 -29.97
N PRO A 11 14.41 -6.44 -28.65
CA PRO A 11 13.40 -6.89 -27.69
C PRO A 11 12.15 -6.03 -27.84
N GLY A 12 11.04 -6.72 -28.14
CA GLY A 12 9.77 -6.12 -28.49
C GLY A 12 9.22 -5.23 -27.39
N VAL A 13 8.72 -4.07 -27.81
CA VAL A 13 7.73 -3.28 -27.09
C VAL A 13 6.54 -4.21 -26.79
N LEU A 14 6.38 -4.60 -25.52
CA LEU A 14 5.20 -5.29 -25.04
C LEU A 14 4.00 -4.34 -25.21
N ARG A 15 3.26 -4.54 -26.31
CA ARG A 15 1.91 -4.01 -26.47
C ARG A 15 1.05 -4.59 -25.36
N ARG A 16 0.65 -3.76 -24.39
CA ARG A 16 -0.30 -4.15 -23.35
C ARG A 16 -1.70 -4.16 -23.97
N GLY A 17 -2.19 -5.37 -24.28
CA GLY A 17 -3.62 -5.59 -24.49
C GLY A 17 -4.36 -5.43 -23.17
N CYS A 18 -5.57 -4.89 -23.20
CA CYS A 18 -6.45 -4.76 -22.04
C CYS A 18 -6.81 -6.15 -21.48
N SER A 19 -6.01 -6.67 -20.55
CA SER A 19 -6.37 -7.80 -19.70
C SER A 19 -6.81 -7.27 -18.35
N GLN A 20 -8.09 -7.42 -18.04
CA GLN A 20 -8.68 -7.06 -16.75
C GLN A 20 -8.05 -7.90 -15.63
N GLY A 21 -7.36 -7.21 -14.70
CA GLY A 21 -7.25 -7.58 -13.29
C GLY A 21 -6.34 -8.75 -12.93
N ASP A 22 -5.02 -8.56 -13.06
CA ASP A 22 -4.02 -9.10 -12.12
C ASP A 22 -2.65 -8.46 -12.38
N ASP A 23 -2.55 -7.12 -12.30
CA ASP A 23 -1.27 -6.45 -12.51
C ASP A 23 -0.32 -6.79 -11.35
N SER A 24 0.89 -7.26 -11.67
CA SER A 24 1.92 -7.56 -10.68
C SER A 24 3.15 -6.69 -10.92
N VAL A 25 3.62 -6.01 -9.88
CA VAL A 25 4.85 -5.21 -9.91
C VAL A 25 5.84 -5.83 -8.94
N SER A 26 6.92 -6.40 -9.49
CA SER A 26 7.99 -7.00 -8.70
C SER A 26 9.14 -6.02 -8.52
N VAL A 27 9.61 -5.90 -7.27
CA VAL A 27 10.75 -5.05 -6.89
C VAL A 27 11.76 -5.93 -6.16
N VAL A 28 12.97 -6.00 -6.70
CA VAL A 28 14.07 -6.78 -6.12
C VAL A 28 15.11 -5.82 -5.55
N PHE A 29 15.27 -5.82 -4.24
CA PHE A 29 16.29 -5.04 -3.56
C PHE A 29 17.65 -5.74 -3.66
N PRO A 30 18.76 -5.01 -3.86
CA PRO A 30 20.10 -5.58 -3.99
C PRO A 30 20.70 -6.06 -2.65
N GLY A 31 19.91 -6.10 -1.57
CA GLY A 31 20.38 -6.40 -0.22
C GLY A 31 19.23 -6.41 0.78
N LEU A 32 19.58 -6.67 2.05
CA LEU A 32 18.64 -6.81 3.16
C LEU A 32 17.97 -5.47 3.51
N VAL A 33 16.77 -5.52 4.08
CA VAL A 33 16.05 -4.34 4.58
C VAL A 33 15.68 -4.49 6.05
N THR A 34 15.36 -3.40 6.74
CA THR A 34 14.92 -3.47 8.15
C THR A 34 13.41 -3.68 8.26
N ARG A 35 12.94 -4.15 9.43
CA ARG A 35 11.49 -4.20 9.74
C ARG A 35 10.85 -2.81 9.67
N GLU A 36 11.55 -1.80 10.19
CA GLU A 36 11.15 -0.40 10.10
C GLU A 36 10.98 0.03 8.64
N SER A 37 11.92 -0.34 7.75
CA SER A 37 11.80 -0.04 6.33
C SER A 37 10.57 -0.71 5.70
N CYS A 38 10.26 -1.97 6.06
CA CYS A 38 9.07 -2.66 5.56
C CYS A 38 7.77 -2.00 6.02
N SER A 39 7.71 -1.51 7.26
CA SER A 39 6.61 -0.69 7.76
C SER A 39 6.46 0.57 6.90
N LEU A 40 7.55 1.30 6.66
CA LEU A 40 7.53 2.50 5.83
C LEU A 40 7.12 2.21 4.38
N PHE A 41 7.59 1.12 3.78
CA PHE A 41 7.16 0.71 2.43
C PHE A 41 5.65 0.50 2.39
N THR A 42 5.10 -0.20 3.39
CA THR A 42 3.67 -0.47 3.51
C THR A 42 2.87 0.82 3.68
N CYS A 43 3.27 1.69 4.61
CA CYS A 43 2.62 2.96 4.88
C CYS A 43 2.62 3.89 3.67
N GLU A 44 3.75 4.03 2.99
CA GLU A 44 3.87 4.86 1.78
C GLU A 44 3.05 4.30 0.62
N LEU A 45 3.02 2.97 0.44
CA LEU A 45 2.15 2.32 -0.55
C LEU A 45 0.67 2.56 -0.27
N ILE A 46 0.23 2.48 1.00
CA ILE A 46 -1.17 2.77 1.38
C ILE A 46 -1.54 4.21 1.01
N LYS A 47 -0.72 5.19 1.41
CA LYS A 47 -0.95 6.60 1.08
C LYS A 47 -0.99 6.83 -0.42
N HIS A 48 -0.07 6.21 -1.15
CA HIS A 48 -0.01 6.31 -2.61
C HIS A 48 -1.24 5.73 -3.27
N ILE A 49 -1.67 4.52 -2.89
CA ILE A 49 -2.89 3.88 -3.44
C ILE A 49 -4.13 4.72 -3.16
N LEU A 50 -4.27 5.25 -1.94
CA LEU A 50 -5.39 6.13 -1.59
C LEU A 50 -5.46 7.37 -2.48
N HIS A 51 -4.32 7.99 -2.77
CA HIS A 51 -4.24 9.13 -3.66
C HIS A 51 -4.54 8.74 -5.12
N GLN A 52 -3.91 7.68 -5.65
CA GLN A 52 -4.11 7.22 -7.03
C GLN A 52 -5.53 6.76 -7.32
N ARG A 53 -6.26 6.26 -6.32
CA ARG A 53 -7.68 5.87 -6.42
C ARG A 53 -8.65 7.00 -6.07
N HIS A 54 -8.18 8.24 -6.04
CA HIS A 54 -8.98 9.44 -5.74
C HIS A 54 -9.77 9.35 -4.43
N GLN A 55 -9.26 8.60 -3.45
CA GLN A 55 -9.80 8.54 -2.09
C GLN A 55 -9.26 9.71 -1.25
N LEU A 56 -8.12 10.28 -1.63
CA LEU A 56 -7.60 11.52 -1.10
C LEU A 56 -7.49 12.55 -2.24
N PRO A 57 -7.88 13.82 -2.02
CA PRO A 57 -7.86 14.83 -3.07
C PRO A 57 -6.44 15.34 -3.38
N LEU A 58 -5.49 15.13 -2.47
CA LEU A 58 -4.07 15.44 -2.61
C LEU A 58 -3.23 14.34 -1.96
N PRO A 59 -1.93 14.24 -2.28
CA PRO A 59 -1.01 13.38 -1.54
C PRO A 59 -1.08 13.67 -0.04
N TYR A 60 -1.03 12.62 0.78
CA TYR A 60 -1.21 12.70 2.23
C TYR A 60 -0.29 13.75 2.88
N GLU A 61 0.97 13.83 2.48
CA GLU A 61 1.95 14.78 2.99
C GLU A 61 1.53 16.24 2.72
N GLN A 62 0.89 16.52 1.58
CA GLN A 62 0.37 17.85 1.26
C GLN A 62 -0.88 18.18 2.07
N LEU A 63 -1.74 17.18 2.33
CA LEU A 63 -2.92 17.34 3.17
C LEU A 63 -2.56 17.71 4.61
N LEU A 64 -1.48 17.14 5.17
CA LEU A 64 -0.98 17.52 6.49
C LEU A 64 -0.61 19.00 6.57
N VAL A 65 0.06 19.53 5.53
CA VAL A 65 0.42 20.96 5.46
C VAL A 65 -0.84 21.82 5.36
N PHE A 66 -1.81 21.42 4.55
CA PHE A 66 -3.07 22.14 4.39
C PHE A 66 -3.88 22.17 5.70
N ALA A 67 -4.02 21.03 6.38
CA ALA A 67 -4.72 20.94 7.65
C ALA A 67 -4.10 21.82 8.74
N LYS A 68 -2.75 21.85 8.83
CA LYS A 68 -2.04 22.73 9.77
C LYS A 68 -2.29 24.22 9.50
N ARG A 69 -2.33 24.63 8.23
CA ARG A 69 -2.63 26.03 7.85
C ARG A 69 -4.05 26.45 8.23
N GLN A 70 -5.02 25.54 8.18
CA GLN A 70 -6.39 25.83 8.60
C GLN A 70 -6.55 25.97 10.13
N GLN A 71 -5.66 25.35 10.91
CA GLN A 71 -5.69 25.43 12.37
C GLN A 71 -4.99 26.69 12.93
N GLY A 72 -4.10 27.31 12.16
CA GLY A 72 -3.31 28.48 12.58
C GLY A 72 -3.84 29.84 12.09
N SER A 73 -4.98 29.91 11.42
CA SER A 73 -5.57 31.18 10.96
C SER A 73 -6.51 31.79 12.01
N ASP A 74 -6.00 32.71 12.82
CA ASP A 74 -6.72 33.60 13.75
C ASP A 74 -7.51 34.72 13.03
N GLU A 75 -8.09 34.44 11.86
CA GLU A 75 -8.94 35.39 11.13
C GLU A 75 -10.41 35.20 11.56
N PRO A 76 -11.14 36.29 11.89
CA PRO A 76 -12.48 36.20 12.43
C PRO A 76 -13.41 35.49 11.44
N VAL A 77 -14.18 34.54 11.98
CA VAL A 77 -15.11 33.65 11.28
C VAL A 77 -16.16 34.44 10.48
N LEU A 78 -15.78 34.89 9.29
CA LEU A 78 -16.72 35.13 8.20
C LEU A 78 -17.26 33.76 7.80
N ARG A 79 -18.56 33.58 8.07
CA ARG A 79 -19.31 32.32 7.98
C ARG A 79 -18.87 31.48 6.78
N ARG A 80 -18.00 30.48 7.04
CA ARG A 80 -17.64 29.48 6.04
C ARG A 80 -18.92 28.71 5.64
N PRO A 81 -19.11 28.38 4.36
CA PRO A 81 -20.22 27.54 3.92
C PRO A 81 -20.25 26.22 4.70
N LYS A 82 -21.44 25.76 5.13
CA LYS A 82 -21.61 24.48 5.86
C LYS A 82 -20.98 23.26 5.15
N VAL A 83 -20.84 23.34 3.83
CA VAL A 83 -20.20 22.31 2.99
C VAL A 83 -18.69 22.25 3.24
N GLU A 84 -18.01 23.40 3.31
CA GLU A 84 -16.57 23.47 3.63
C GLU A 84 -16.26 22.94 5.03
N ASP A 85 -17.13 23.24 6.01
CA ASP A 85 -16.98 22.73 7.37
C ASP A 85 -17.10 21.19 7.44
N THR A 86 -17.98 20.60 6.62
CA THR A 86 -18.18 19.15 6.58
C THR A 86 -16.99 18.44 5.93
N VAL A 87 -16.49 18.99 4.82
CA VAL A 87 -15.29 18.48 4.14
C VAL A 87 -14.04 18.61 5.01
N SER A 88 -13.90 19.73 5.74
CA SER A 88 -12.80 19.92 6.70
C SER A 88 -12.83 18.89 7.83
N ARG A 89 -14.01 18.58 8.40
CA ARG A 89 -14.15 17.52 9.41
C ARG A 89 -13.83 16.13 8.87
N GLN A 90 -14.30 15.79 7.66
CA GLN A 90 -13.98 14.50 7.02
C GLN A 90 -12.48 14.37 6.71
N CYS A 91 -11.86 15.47 6.26
CA CYS A 91 -10.42 15.54 6.06
C CYS A 91 -9.67 15.27 7.37
N GLN A 92 -9.98 16.00 8.44
CA GLN A 92 -9.35 15.80 9.75
C GLN A 92 -9.53 14.38 10.29
N GLN A 93 -10.73 13.82 10.20
CA GLN A 93 -11.00 12.44 10.64
C GLN A 93 -10.21 11.42 9.82
N THR A 94 -10.13 11.60 8.50
CA THR A 94 -9.40 10.69 7.61
C THR A 94 -7.90 10.77 7.88
N LEU A 95 -7.36 11.97 8.05
CA LEU A 95 -5.95 12.17 8.41
C LEU A 95 -5.61 11.52 9.74
N SER A 96 -6.44 11.71 10.78
CA SER A 96 -6.26 11.07 12.08
C SER A 96 -6.34 9.54 12.00
N ASN A 97 -7.26 8.99 11.20
CA ASN A 97 -7.34 7.55 11.01
C ASN A 97 -6.12 6.99 10.26
N VAL A 98 -5.60 7.72 9.27
CA VAL A 98 -4.36 7.33 8.55
C VAL A 98 -3.16 7.39 9.51
N GLU A 99 -3.02 8.45 10.30
CA GLU A 99 -1.95 8.58 11.31
C GLU A 99 -2.00 7.43 12.31
N LYS A 100 -3.19 7.12 12.83
CA LYS A 100 -3.37 6.01 13.76
C LYS A 100 -3.01 4.68 13.11
N LEU A 101 -3.44 4.44 11.87
CA LEU A 101 -3.08 3.23 11.14
C LEU A 101 -1.57 3.11 10.94
N VAL A 102 -0.89 4.19 10.52
CA VAL A 102 0.57 4.22 10.32
C VAL A 102 1.29 3.86 11.63
N SER A 103 0.93 4.52 12.74
CA SER A 103 1.50 4.22 14.05
C SER A 103 1.30 2.77 14.49
N GLN A 104 0.11 2.20 14.22
CA GLN A 104 -0.18 0.82 14.62
C GLN A 104 0.50 -0.21 13.73
N LEU A 105 0.67 0.08 12.44
CA LEU A 105 1.50 -0.73 11.55
C LEU A 105 2.95 -0.73 12.05
N GLU A 106 3.53 0.42 12.36
CA GLU A 106 4.89 0.50 12.91
C GLU A 106 5.06 -0.36 14.17
N THR A 107 4.11 -0.29 15.12
CA THR A 107 4.11 -1.17 16.30
C THR A 107 4.03 -2.65 15.90
N LEU A 108 3.13 -3.02 14.99
CA LEU A 108 2.95 -4.41 14.57
C LEU A 108 4.21 -4.98 13.89
N PHE A 109 4.82 -4.21 13.00
CA PHE A 109 6.08 -4.59 12.34
C PHE A 109 7.26 -4.70 13.33
N SER A 110 7.21 -4.01 14.47
CA SER A 110 8.24 -4.13 15.51
C SER A 110 8.16 -5.47 16.27
N ILE A 111 6.94 -5.95 16.54
CA ILE A 111 6.67 -7.14 17.36
C ILE A 111 6.49 -8.43 16.56
N SER A 112 6.18 -8.35 15.26
CA SER A 112 5.96 -9.52 14.40
C SER A 112 6.52 -9.30 13.00
N SER A 113 6.90 -10.41 12.35
CA SER A 113 7.04 -10.43 10.89
C SER A 113 5.68 -10.24 10.24
N VAL A 114 5.66 -9.52 9.11
CA VAL A 114 4.45 -9.23 8.35
C VAL A 114 4.67 -9.64 6.89
N PRO A 115 4.25 -10.85 6.49
CA PRO A 115 4.50 -11.35 5.14
C PRO A 115 3.60 -10.68 4.09
N ARG A 116 2.36 -10.34 4.43
CA ARG A 116 1.39 -9.79 3.46
C ARG A 116 0.48 -8.76 4.08
N VAL A 117 0.15 -7.73 3.28
CA VAL A 117 -0.81 -6.68 3.62
C VAL A 117 -1.81 -6.55 2.49
N LEU A 118 -3.10 -6.50 2.82
CA LEU A 118 -4.19 -6.30 1.87
C LEU A 118 -4.90 -4.97 2.12
N LEU A 119 -5.22 -4.30 1.04
CA LEU A 119 -6.06 -3.11 1.01
C LEU A 119 -7.34 -3.48 0.28
N LEU A 120 -8.43 -3.57 1.03
CA LEU A 120 -9.75 -3.98 0.57
C LEU A 120 -10.61 -2.73 0.43
N MET A 121 -10.84 -2.30 -0.80
CA MET A 121 -11.56 -1.06 -1.09
C MET A 121 -12.97 -1.33 -1.61
N GLY A 122 -13.96 -0.71 -0.96
CA GLY A 122 -15.39 -0.86 -1.26
C GLY A 122 -15.95 -2.25 -0.93
N GLY A 123 -17.29 -2.37 -0.93
CA GLY A 123 -17.95 -3.65 -0.66
C GLY A 123 -17.74 -4.14 0.78
N SER A 124 -17.49 -5.45 0.94
CA SER A 124 -17.18 -6.07 2.24
C SER A 124 -15.79 -6.72 2.18
N PRO A 125 -15.13 -7.01 3.32
CA PRO A 125 -13.82 -7.64 3.31
C PRO A 125 -13.76 -8.97 2.54
N MET A 126 -14.87 -9.73 2.53
CA MET A 126 -14.98 -11.00 1.80
C MET A 126 -15.26 -10.82 0.30
N ASN A 127 -15.76 -9.66 -0.11
CA ASN A 127 -16.09 -9.34 -1.50
C ASN A 127 -15.82 -7.85 -1.79
N PRO A 128 -14.53 -7.44 -1.84
CA PRO A 128 -14.17 -6.06 -2.09
C PRO A 128 -14.45 -5.68 -3.54
N ARG A 129 -14.59 -4.38 -3.81
CA ARG A 129 -14.66 -3.87 -5.19
C ARG A 129 -13.30 -3.87 -5.85
N GLU A 130 -12.27 -3.54 -5.07
CA GLU A 130 -10.88 -3.50 -5.48
C GLU A 130 -10.00 -4.09 -4.37
N LEU A 131 -9.04 -4.93 -4.75
CA LEU A 131 -8.07 -5.56 -3.87
C LEU A 131 -6.65 -5.19 -4.31
N TYR A 132 -5.88 -4.63 -3.39
CA TYR A 132 -4.44 -4.42 -3.55
C TYR A 132 -3.68 -5.26 -2.53
N GLU A 133 -2.58 -5.85 -2.97
CA GLU A 133 -1.72 -6.69 -2.14
C GLU A 133 -0.30 -6.15 -2.12
N ILE A 134 0.28 -6.08 -0.93
CA ILE A 134 1.70 -5.84 -0.70
C ILE A 134 2.26 -7.15 -0.16
N ASN A 135 3.08 -7.83 -0.96
CA ASN A 135 3.71 -9.09 -0.60
C ASN A 135 5.17 -8.83 -0.21
N LEU A 136 5.51 -9.23 1.01
CA LEU A 136 6.80 -9.11 1.69
C LEU A 136 7.38 -10.49 2.05
N GLU A 137 6.80 -11.60 1.57
CA GLU A 137 7.20 -12.97 1.92
C GLU A 137 8.66 -13.26 1.55
N ASP A 138 9.11 -12.70 0.43
CA ASP A 138 10.46 -12.89 -0.11
C ASP A 138 11.44 -11.79 0.36
N VAL A 139 11.03 -10.94 1.31
CA VAL A 139 11.89 -9.91 1.88
C VAL A 139 12.75 -10.49 2.99
N GLN A 140 14.06 -10.29 2.87
CA GLN A 140 15.01 -10.70 3.88
C GLN A 140 15.36 -9.52 4.80
N LEU A 141 15.28 -9.79 6.11
CA LEU A 141 15.47 -8.78 7.14
C LEU A 141 16.93 -8.74 7.61
N GLY A 142 17.52 -7.55 7.64
CA GLY A 142 18.83 -7.29 8.24
C GLY A 142 18.74 -6.54 9.57
N ASN A 143 19.86 -6.47 10.28
CA ASN A 143 19.99 -5.87 11.60
C ASN A 143 20.32 -4.36 11.60
N GLY A 144 20.10 -3.65 10.49
CA GLY A 144 20.32 -2.21 10.38
C GLY A 144 21.68 -1.83 9.75
N GLU A 145 22.80 -2.35 10.27
CA GLU A 145 24.14 -2.04 9.73
C GLU A 145 24.38 -2.60 8.33
N GLN A 146 23.88 -3.83 8.10
CA GLN A 146 23.96 -4.53 6.81
C GLN A 146 22.75 -4.23 5.91
N SER A 147 21.81 -3.42 6.40
CA SER A 147 20.56 -3.14 5.71
C SER A 147 20.68 -1.94 4.78
N LEU A 148 19.99 -2.03 3.65
CA LEU A 148 19.83 -0.92 2.74
C LEU A 148 19.11 0.24 3.42
N ARG A 149 19.50 1.45 3.06
CA ARG A 149 18.77 2.66 3.45
C ARG A 149 17.36 2.63 2.86
N THR A 150 16.38 3.05 3.65
CA THR A 150 14.96 3.03 3.26
C THR A 150 14.65 3.90 2.04
N ARG A 151 15.20 5.12 1.97
CA ARG A 151 14.88 6.09 0.90
C ARG A 151 15.18 5.57 -0.52
N PRO A 152 16.38 5.01 -0.82
CA PRO A 152 16.63 4.34 -2.09
C PRO A 152 15.61 3.25 -2.44
N CYS A 153 15.24 2.41 -1.47
CA CYS A 153 14.28 1.33 -1.65
C CYS A 153 12.89 1.86 -2.02
N LEU A 154 12.40 2.88 -1.29
CA LEU A 154 11.13 3.57 -1.61
C LEU A 154 11.15 4.15 -3.03
N ARG A 155 12.24 4.81 -3.43
CA ARG A 155 12.37 5.32 -4.80
C ARG A 155 12.31 4.20 -5.83
N GLN A 156 12.95 3.05 -5.56
CA GLN A 156 12.91 1.90 -6.45
C GLN A 156 11.49 1.32 -6.56
N ILE A 157 10.76 1.22 -5.44
CA ILE A 157 9.35 0.80 -5.41
C ILE A 157 8.50 1.73 -6.30
N PHE A 158 8.51 3.03 -6.01
CA PHE A 158 7.68 3.99 -6.74
C PHE A 158 8.09 4.18 -8.19
N ARG A 159 9.38 4.06 -8.52
CA ARG A 159 9.86 4.02 -9.89
C ARG A 159 9.29 2.80 -10.63
N SER A 160 9.29 1.63 -10.00
CA SER A 160 8.77 0.40 -10.61
C SER A 160 7.25 0.49 -10.83
N LEU A 161 6.52 1.04 -9.85
CA LEU A 161 5.08 1.34 -9.99
C LEU A 161 4.82 2.32 -11.13
N PHE A 162 5.60 3.39 -11.22
CA PHE A 162 5.46 4.39 -12.26
C PHE A 162 5.67 3.80 -13.66
N PHE A 163 6.69 2.96 -13.85
CA PHE A 163 6.92 2.29 -15.15
C PHE A 163 5.86 1.23 -15.48
N ALA A 164 5.30 0.57 -14.46
CA ALA A 164 4.26 -0.43 -14.66
C ALA A 164 2.87 0.19 -14.91
N ASP A 165 2.67 1.44 -14.49
CA ASP A 165 1.43 2.22 -14.64
C ASP A 165 0.13 1.44 -14.32
N PRO A 166 0.03 0.80 -13.13
CA PRO A 166 -1.14 -0.01 -12.76
C PRO A 166 -2.38 0.83 -12.45
N PHE A 167 -2.24 2.16 -12.36
CA PHE A 167 -3.33 3.10 -12.06
C PHE A 167 -3.80 3.86 -13.31
N SER A 168 -3.46 3.39 -14.51
CA SER A 168 -3.81 3.98 -15.81
C SER A 168 -5.31 4.03 -16.12
N GLU A 169 -6.16 3.46 -15.26
CA GLU A 169 -7.62 3.49 -15.43
C GLU A 169 -8.18 4.92 -15.39
N LEU A 170 -8.73 5.38 -16.52
CA LEU A 170 -9.43 6.66 -16.64
C LEU A 170 -10.82 6.69 -15.96
N ARG A 171 -11.20 5.64 -15.23
CA ARG A 171 -12.54 5.54 -14.63
C ARG A 171 -12.60 6.38 -13.36
N SER A 172 -13.59 7.27 -13.29
CA SER A 172 -13.92 7.99 -12.07
C SER A 172 -14.24 6.99 -10.96
N THR A 173 -13.35 6.91 -9.98
CA THR A 173 -13.52 6.01 -8.84
C THR A 173 -14.43 6.69 -7.82
N SER A 174 -15.55 6.05 -7.47
CA SER A 174 -16.42 6.56 -6.40
C SER A 174 -15.67 6.55 -5.06
N LEU A 175 -16.01 7.45 -4.14
CA LEU A 175 -15.51 7.38 -2.78
C LEU A 175 -15.88 6.03 -2.14
N MET A 176 -14.87 5.33 -1.63
CA MET A 176 -14.97 4.01 -1.06
C MET A 176 -14.33 3.97 0.32
N ALA A 177 -14.84 3.06 1.14
CA ALA A 177 -14.20 2.66 2.38
C ALA A 177 -13.03 1.71 2.08
N LEU A 178 -11.88 1.96 2.70
CA LEU A 178 -10.72 1.07 2.70
C LEU A 178 -10.62 0.37 4.06
N VAL A 179 -10.56 -0.96 4.01
CA VAL A 179 -10.21 -1.83 5.14
C VAL A 179 -8.81 -2.38 4.90
N VAL A 180 -7.94 -2.29 5.91
CA VAL A 180 -6.59 -2.83 5.86
C VAL A 180 -6.53 -4.15 6.63
N MET A 181 -5.97 -5.18 5.99
CA MET A 181 -5.71 -6.47 6.61
C MET A 181 -4.23 -6.79 6.55
N VAL A 182 -3.71 -7.38 7.61
CA VAL A 182 -2.28 -7.64 7.77
C VAL A 182 -2.11 -9.08 8.26
N GLN A 183 -1.20 -9.84 7.65
CA GLN A 183 -0.76 -11.10 8.23
C GLN A 183 0.31 -10.86 9.28
N ALA A 184 0.17 -11.52 10.43
CA ALA A 184 1.15 -11.50 11.50
C ALA A 184 1.11 -12.84 12.24
N HIS A 185 2.13 -13.09 13.06
CA HIS A 185 2.16 -14.29 13.90
C HIS A 185 0.96 -14.28 14.85
N ARG A 186 0.30 -15.45 15.01
CA ARG A 186 -0.93 -15.57 15.81
C ARG A 186 -0.79 -15.06 17.24
N ASP A 187 0.39 -15.25 17.83
CA ASP A 187 0.70 -14.87 19.21
C ASP A 187 1.57 -13.59 19.30
N CYS A 188 1.53 -12.72 18.29
CA CYS A 188 2.30 -11.47 18.30
C CYS A 188 1.89 -10.47 19.39
N GLY A 189 0.73 -10.68 20.04
CA GLY A 189 0.28 -9.83 21.14
C GLY A 189 -0.27 -8.46 20.73
N THR A 190 -0.65 -8.27 19.46
CA THR A 190 -1.33 -7.04 19.04
C THR A 190 -2.72 -6.93 19.66
N ASP A 191 -3.03 -5.77 20.22
CA ASP A 191 -4.28 -5.42 20.90
C ASP A 191 -5.21 -4.57 20.02
N TRP A 192 -4.63 -3.79 19.10
CA TRP A 192 -5.39 -2.91 18.22
C TRP A 192 -5.96 -3.63 17.00
N PHE A 193 -5.19 -4.54 16.40
CA PHE A 193 -5.61 -5.28 15.23
C PHE A 193 -6.48 -6.49 15.61
N LEU A 194 -7.63 -6.66 14.94
CA LEU A 194 -8.59 -7.70 15.28
C LEU A 194 -8.31 -8.99 14.51
N PRO A 195 -8.10 -10.15 15.16
CA PRO A 195 -7.84 -11.40 14.47
C PRO A 195 -9.06 -11.88 13.66
N LYS A 196 -8.80 -12.42 12.47
CA LYS A 196 -9.78 -12.94 11.51
C LYS A 196 -9.41 -14.36 11.07
N LEU A 197 -9.58 -15.32 11.98
CA LEU A 197 -9.19 -16.73 11.80
C LEU A 197 -9.85 -17.42 10.59
N HIS A 198 -11.06 -16.99 10.21
CA HIS A 198 -11.81 -17.56 9.09
C HIS A 198 -11.74 -16.75 7.80
N PHE A 199 -10.92 -15.69 7.78
CA PHE A 199 -10.78 -14.88 6.58
C PHE A 199 -10.05 -15.65 5.48
N LYS A 200 -10.59 -15.58 4.26
CA LYS A 200 -9.96 -16.11 3.05
C LYS A 200 -9.76 -14.95 2.10
N VAL A 201 -8.57 -14.86 1.52
CA VAL A 201 -8.24 -13.81 0.55
C VAL A 201 -9.20 -13.92 -0.63
N PRO A 202 -9.89 -12.83 -1.01
CA PRO A 202 -10.75 -12.83 -2.19
C PRO A 202 -9.96 -13.11 -3.47
N ASN A 203 -10.43 -14.04 -4.29
CA ASN A 203 -9.77 -14.44 -5.55
C ASN A 203 -10.19 -13.59 -6.78
N ARG A 204 -11.07 -12.60 -6.59
CA ARG A 204 -11.59 -11.74 -7.65
C ARG A 204 -11.28 -10.29 -7.31
N ARG A 205 -11.28 -9.43 -8.33
CA ARG A 205 -11.10 -7.97 -8.18
C ARG A 205 -9.73 -7.55 -7.67
N ARG A 206 -8.71 -8.41 -7.84
CA ARG A 206 -7.32 -8.04 -7.62
C ARG A 206 -6.90 -7.04 -8.70
N ILE A 207 -6.54 -5.84 -8.27
CA ILE A 207 -6.11 -4.76 -9.15
C ILE A 207 -4.59 -4.80 -9.29
N LEU A 208 -3.88 -4.89 -8.16
CA LEU A 208 -2.42 -4.81 -8.13
C LEU A 208 -1.83 -5.66 -7.00
N THR A 209 -0.78 -6.40 -7.31
CA THR A 209 0.13 -7.01 -6.34
C THR A 209 1.51 -6.39 -6.45
N VAL A 210 1.99 -5.76 -5.37
CA VAL A 210 3.37 -5.28 -5.25
C VAL A 210 4.18 -6.35 -4.52
N ARG A 211 5.08 -7.03 -5.23
CA ARG A 211 5.94 -8.08 -4.67
C ARG A 211 7.31 -7.51 -4.36
N LEU A 212 7.70 -7.51 -3.10
CA LEU A 212 8.99 -7.05 -2.62
C LEU A 212 9.86 -8.26 -2.29
N SER A 213 11.12 -8.23 -2.71
CA SER A 213 12.07 -9.33 -2.52
C SER A 213 13.50 -8.82 -2.40
N CYS A 214 14.41 -9.64 -1.89
CA CYS A 214 15.86 -9.37 -1.84
C CYS A 214 16.63 -10.33 -2.77
N SER A 215 17.73 -9.88 -3.36
CA SER A 215 18.51 -10.65 -4.35
C SER A 215 19.41 -11.75 -3.76
N GLU A 216 19.62 -11.79 -2.44
CA GLU A 216 20.51 -12.77 -1.80
C GLU A 216 19.79 -14.09 -1.46
N GLN A 217 20.55 -15.20 -1.51
CA GLN A 217 20.07 -16.58 -1.69
C GLN A 217 19.17 -17.12 -0.56
N GLN A 218 18.19 -17.93 -0.98
CA GLN A 218 17.41 -18.93 -0.25
C GLN A 218 16.89 -18.51 1.13
N SER A 219 15.74 -17.84 1.14
CA SER A 219 14.83 -17.95 2.28
C SER A 219 14.37 -19.40 2.38
N LEU A 220 14.65 -20.06 3.51
CA LEU A 220 13.82 -21.19 3.93
C LEU A 220 12.39 -20.64 4.05
N PRO A 221 11.37 -21.31 3.48
CA PRO A 221 10.01 -20.88 3.68
C PRO A 221 9.74 -20.88 5.19
N ALA A 222 9.58 -19.69 5.78
CA ALA A 222 9.08 -19.59 7.14
C ALA A 222 7.77 -20.38 7.19
N SER A 223 7.61 -21.27 8.18
CA SER A 223 6.40 -22.06 8.32
C SER A 223 5.20 -21.11 8.33
N ALA A 224 4.43 -21.12 7.23
CA ALA A 224 3.28 -20.25 7.06
C ALA A 224 2.11 -20.65 7.99
N GLU A 225 2.25 -21.75 8.72
CA GLU A 225 1.21 -22.37 9.53
C GLU A 225 0.78 -21.52 10.74
N ASP A 226 1.66 -20.60 11.21
CA ASP A 226 1.39 -19.78 12.40
C ASP A 226 0.94 -18.34 12.12
N TYR A 227 0.79 -17.97 10.84
CA TYR A 227 0.35 -16.63 10.45
C TYR A 227 -1.16 -16.57 10.25
N ILE A 228 -1.80 -15.60 10.92
CA ILE A 228 -3.23 -15.33 10.75
C ILE A 228 -3.45 -13.92 10.23
N TRP A 229 -4.62 -13.70 9.64
CA TRP A 229 -5.03 -12.37 9.22
C TRP A 229 -5.56 -11.58 10.40
N PHE A 230 -5.11 -10.34 10.52
CA PHE A 230 -5.70 -9.34 11.37
C PHE A 230 -6.28 -8.20 10.55
N GLN A 231 -7.32 -7.56 11.06
CA GLN A 231 -8.00 -6.43 10.41
C GLN A 231 -7.84 -5.18 11.27
N ALA A 232 -7.54 -4.04 10.63
CA ALA A 232 -7.62 -2.76 11.31
C ALA A 232 -9.07 -2.49 11.78
N PRO A 233 -9.28 -1.99 13.01
CA PRO A 233 -10.62 -1.66 13.52
C PRO A 233 -11.17 -0.38 12.89
N VAL A 234 -10.30 0.45 12.32
CA VAL A 234 -10.68 1.68 11.61
C VAL A 234 -10.89 1.41 10.12
N THR A 235 -11.86 2.09 9.54
CA THR A 235 -12.10 2.12 8.10
C THR A 235 -11.74 3.51 7.58
N LEU A 236 -10.86 3.59 6.58
CA LEU A 236 -10.50 4.86 5.96
C LEU A 236 -11.56 5.19 4.92
N LYS A 237 -12.25 6.32 5.05
CA LYS A 237 -13.24 6.77 4.09
C LYS A 237 -12.61 7.79 3.18
N GLY A 238 -12.72 7.60 1.87
CA GLY A 238 -12.30 8.63 0.93
C GLY A 238 -13.14 9.90 1.07
N PHE A 239 -12.55 11.04 0.74
CA PHE A 239 -13.23 12.33 0.67
C PHE A 239 -12.74 13.13 -0.54
N GLN A 240 -13.59 14.04 -1.03
CA GLN A 240 -13.31 14.95 -2.13
C GLN A 240 -13.82 16.35 -1.75
N ASN A 241 -13.20 17.38 -2.32
CA ASN A 241 -13.60 18.79 -2.14
C ASN A 241 -14.72 19.18 -3.10
#